data_AF-A0A3C0NKH2-F1
#
_entry.id   AF-A0A3C0NKH2-F1
#
_cell.length_a   1.000
_cell.length_b   1.000
_cell.length_c   1.000
_cell.angle_alpha   90.00
_cell.angle_beta   90.00
_cell.angle_gamma   90.00
#
_symmetry.space_group_name_H-M   'P 1'
#
loop_
_entity.id
_entity.type
_entity.pdbx_description
1 polymer ?
#
loop_
_entity_poly.entity_id
_entity_poly.type
_entity_poly.pdbx_seq_one_letter_code
_entity_poly.pdbx_strand_id
1 'polypeptide(L)'
;MAQRLQEFLSNPSDPYLKNSAVEPALIDGIPGVKVGNRELIKIDDALAQGLASNRDLLAIEWANHLRMALGKTPFNLAESQRRMYGLVETPRMFKGKASWYGPQFHGRLTATGETYNQHELTAAHPSLPFNTYLKVRNLKNGDSVIVRINDRGPFIPGRNLDLSREAARCINSEKVGVVPFEAVIMESPPRFHQYLVRNEG
;
A
#
# COMPACT_ATOMS: atom_id res chain seq x y z
N MET A 1 0.29 -20.53 15.19
CA MET A 1 -0.26 -19.77 14.05
C MET A 1 -1.28 -20.59 13.26
N ALA A 2 -1.00 -21.85 12.91
CA ALA A 2 -1.93 -22.76 12.19
C ALA A 2 -3.30 -22.98 12.87
N GLN A 3 -3.34 -23.05 14.21
CA GLN A 3 -4.57 -23.34 14.97
C GLN A 3 -5.63 -22.22 14.88
N ARG A 4 -5.20 -20.94 14.84
CA ARG A 4 -6.12 -19.79 14.75
C ARG A 4 -6.76 -19.66 13.37
N LEU A 5 -6.02 -19.96 12.31
CA LEU A 5 -6.57 -20.02 10.95
C LEU A 5 -7.48 -21.24 10.76
N GLN A 6 -7.16 -22.37 11.39
CA GLN A 6 -8.03 -23.56 11.37
C GLN A 6 -9.36 -23.33 12.10
N GLU A 7 -9.34 -22.74 13.29
CA GLU A 7 -10.57 -22.33 14.00
C GLU A 7 -11.39 -21.35 13.14
N PHE A 8 -10.72 -20.39 12.48
CA PHE A 8 -11.33 -19.43 11.56
C PHE A 8 -11.98 -20.08 10.32
N LEU A 9 -11.35 -21.11 9.74
CA LEU A 9 -11.85 -21.82 8.55
C LEU A 9 -12.88 -22.92 8.85
N SER A 10 -12.92 -23.42 10.09
CA SER A 10 -13.78 -24.54 10.49
C SER A 10 -15.28 -24.21 10.58
N ASN A 11 -15.67 -22.93 10.62
CA ASN A 11 -17.08 -22.52 10.58
C ASN A 11 -17.32 -21.26 9.73
N PRO A 12 -17.31 -21.38 8.39
CA PRO A 12 -17.53 -20.25 7.47
C PRO A 12 -18.92 -19.60 7.60
N SER A 13 -19.87 -20.30 8.24
CA SER A 13 -21.22 -19.84 8.55
C SER A 13 -21.31 -19.01 9.84
N ASP A 14 -20.22 -18.84 10.59
CA ASP A 14 -20.21 -18.03 11.82
C ASP A 14 -20.79 -16.62 11.57
N PRO A 15 -21.91 -16.26 12.23
CA PRO A 15 -22.53 -14.94 12.12
C PRO A 15 -21.57 -13.80 12.45
N TYR A 16 -20.60 -14.01 13.33
CA TYR A 16 -19.56 -13.03 13.63
C TYR A 16 -18.71 -12.74 12.39
N LEU A 17 -18.31 -13.77 11.63
CA LEU A 17 -17.51 -13.62 10.42
C LEU A 17 -18.29 -12.94 9.29
N LYS A 18 -19.53 -13.35 9.07
CA LYS A 18 -20.40 -12.74 8.06
C LYS A 18 -20.66 -11.26 8.34
N ASN A 19 -20.84 -10.89 9.61
CA ASN A 19 -21.21 -9.53 9.98
C ASN A 19 -20.00 -8.63 10.28
N SER A 20 -18.80 -9.19 10.51
CA SER A 20 -17.59 -8.41 10.77
C SER A 20 -17.02 -7.76 9.51
N ALA A 21 -16.33 -6.64 9.69
CA ALA A 21 -15.52 -6.03 8.65
C ALA A 21 -14.25 -6.87 8.44
N VAL A 22 -13.98 -7.28 7.20
CA VAL A 22 -12.70 -7.88 6.81
C VAL A 22 -11.89 -6.81 6.10
N GLU A 23 -10.74 -6.47 6.67
CA GLU A 23 -9.92 -5.35 6.22
C GLU A 23 -8.43 -5.72 6.17
N PRO A 24 -7.70 -5.22 5.15
CA PRO A 24 -6.25 -5.11 5.25
C PRO A 24 -5.90 -4.03 6.29
N ALA A 25 -4.88 -4.27 7.10
CA ALA A 25 -4.49 -3.38 8.19
C ALA A 25 -2.99 -3.47 8.48
N LEU A 26 -2.42 -2.41 9.04
CA LEU A 26 -1.14 -2.49 9.72
C LEU A 26 -1.34 -3.04 11.13
N ILE A 27 -0.73 -4.18 11.43
CA ILE A 27 -0.74 -4.83 12.74
C ILE A 27 0.66 -4.70 13.34
N ASP A 28 0.82 -3.82 14.32
CA ASP A 28 2.13 -3.39 14.85
C ASP A 28 3.09 -2.89 13.74
N GLY A 29 2.53 -2.20 12.74
CA GLY A 29 3.30 -1.70 11.59
C GLY A 29 3.57 -2.72 10.49
N ILE A 30 3.15 -3.98 10.65
CA ILE A 30 3.31 -5.04 9.65
C ILE A 30 1.99 -5.20 8.88
N PRO A 31 2.01 -5.21 7.52
CA PRO A 31 0.81 -5.49 6.74
C PRO A 31 0.15 -6.81 7.12
N GLY A 32 -1.17 -6.85 7.16
CA GLY A 32 -1.91 -8.03 7.62
C GLY A 32 -3.39 -7.93 7.36
N VAL A 33 -4.13 -8.92 7.85
CA VAL A 33 -5.59 -9.01 7.71
C VAL A 33 -6.24 -9.00 9.09
N LYS A 34 -7.30 -8.20 9.24
CA LYS A 34 -8.16 -8.18 10.43
C LYS A 34 -9.60 -8.56 10.09
N VAL A 35 -10.28 -9.16 11.07
CA VAL A 35 -11.72 -9.41 11.03
C VAL A 35 -12.34 -8.80 12.29
N GLY A 36 -13.04 -7.67 12.10
CA GLY A 36 -13.45 -6.79 13.20
C GLY A 36 -12.21 -6.33 13.99
N ASN A 37 -12.23 -6.56 15.30
CA ASN A 37 -11.10 -6.22 16.16
C ASN A 37 -10.03 -7.31 16.24
N ARG A 38 -10.24 -8.47 15.60
CA ARG A 38 -9.33 -9.62 15.67
C ARG A 38 -8.27 -9.54 14.58
N GLU A 39 -7.02 -9.78 14.97
CA GLU A 39 -5.89 -9.97 14.06
C GLU A 39 -5.89 -11.41 13.56
N LEU A 40 -5.95 -11.58 12.24
CA LEU A 40 -5.96 -12.91 11.63
C LEU A 40 -4.54 -13.36 11.28
N ILE A 41 -3.81 -12.51 10.55
CA ILE A 41 -2.48 -12.83 10.06
C ILE A 41 -1.66 -11.55 9.81
N LYS A 42 -0.36 -11.63 10.12
CA LYS A 42 0.67 -10.66 9.74
C LYS A 42 1.44 -11.23 8.55
N ILE A 43 1.76 -10.36 7.59
CA ILE A 43 2.58 -10.68 6.43
C ILE A 43 3.97 -10.11 6.66
N ASP A 44 4.84 -10.93 7.23
CA ASP A 44 6.25 -10.56 7.42
C ASP A 44 7.05 -10.68 6.11
N ASP A 45 8.32 -10.24 6.17
CA ASP A 45 9.21 -10.26 5.02
C ASP A 45 9.51 -11.69 4.54
N ALA A 46 9.61 -12.66 5.46
CA ALA A 46 9.91 -14.04 5.11
C ALA A 46 8.75 -14.67 4.32
N LEU A 47 7.51 -14.44 4.74
CA LEU A 47 6.32 -14.92 4.04
C LEU A 47 6.19 -14.27 2.66
N ALA A 48 6.36 -12.94 2.57
CA ALA A 48 6.26 -12.23 1.30
C ALA A 48 7.34 -12.65 0.30
N GLN A 49 8.58 -12.83 0.77
CA GLN A 49 9.69 -13.36 -0.04
C GLN A 49 9.43 -14.78 -0.53
N GLY A 50 8.94 -15.67 0.36
CA GLY A 50 8.61 -17.05 0.00
C GLY A 50 7.52 -17.17 -1.07
N LEU A 51 6.66 -16.14 -1.19
CA LEU A 51 5.60 -16.04 -2.19
C LEU A 51 5.94 -15.10 -3.35
N ALA A 52 7.18 -14.61 -3.42
CA ALA A 52 7.67 -13.68 -4.44
C ALA A 52 6.74 -12.46 -4.64
N SER A 53 6.20 -11.93 -3.55
CA SER A 53 5.22 -10.84 -3.56
C SER A 53 5.62 -9.71 -2.60
N ASN A 54 4.92 -8.58 -2.71
CA ASN A 54 5.03 -7.47 -1.78
C ASN A 54 4.08 -7.70 -0.57
N ARG A 55 4.52 -7.34 0.65
CA ARG A 55 3.72 -7.55 1.88
C ARG A 55 2.35 -6.87 1.82
N ASP A 56 2.30 -5.63 1.34
CA ASP A 56 1.05 -4.87 1.22
C ASP A 56 0.12 -5.54 0.22
N LEU A 57 0.65 -5.89 -0.96
CA LEU A 57 -0.14 -6.53 -2.01
C LEU A 57 -0.70 -7.87 -1.54
N LEU A 58 0.10 -8.67 -0.83
CA LEU A 58 -0.35 -9.96 -0.31
C LEU A 58 -1.41 -9.80 0.79
N ALA A 59 -1.23 -8.85 1.72
CA ALA A 59 -2.23 -8.55 2.74
C ALA A 59 -3.57 -8.11 2.12
N ILE A 60 -3.50 -7.28 1.08
CA ILE A 60 -4.66 -6.79 0.33
C ILE A 60 -5.35 -7.92 -0.43
N GLU A 61 -4.59 -8.75 -1.14
CA GLU A 61 -5.09 -9.91 -1.87
C GLU A 61 -5.81 -10.86 -0.92
N TRP A 62 -5.18 -11.22 0.20
CA TRP A 62 -5.76 -12.16 1.16
C TRP A 62 -7.00 -11.59 1.85
N ALA A 63 -7.00 -10.30 2.20
CA ALA A 63 -8.19 -9.63 2.71
C ALA A 63 -9.33 -9.68 1.68
N ASN A 64 -9.05 -9.39 0.42
CA ASN A 64 -10.05 -9.42 -0.66
C ASN A 64 -10.57 -10.83 -0.97
N HIS A 65 -9.71 -11.85 -0.96
CA HIS A 65 -10.11 -13.25 -1.10
C HIS A 65 -11.06 -13.67 0.02
N LEU A 66 -10.74 -13.29 1.26
CA LEU A 66 -11.62 -13.57 2.40
C LEU A 66 -12.95 -12.80 2.31
N ARG A 67 -12.93 -11.54 1.85
CA ARG A 67 -14.16 -10.78 1.57
C ARG A 67 -15.04 -11.51 0.57
N MET A 68 -14.48 -11.97 -0.55
CA MET A 68 -15.23 -12.70 -1.57
C MET A 68 -15.77 -14.03 -1.04
N ALA A 69 -14.99 -14.78 -0.28
CA ALA A 69 -15.44 -16.03 0.35
C ALA A 69 -16.63 -15.81 1.31
N LEU A 70 -16.73 -14.62 1.91
CA LEU A 70 -17.84 -14.20 2.78
C LEU A 70 -18.96 -13.45 2.04
N GLY A 71 -18.95 -13.42 0.69
CA GLY A 71 -19.95 -12.74 -0.12
C GLY A 71 -19.88 -11.20 -0.10
N LYS A 72 -18.74 -10.63 0.31
CA LYS A 72 -18.50 -9.18 0.36
C LYS A 72 -17.74 -8.73 -0.90
N THR A 73 -18.05 -7.52 -1.38
CA THR A 73 -17.33 -6.91 -2.50
C THR A 73 -15.86 -6.65 -2.14
N PRO A 74 -14.89 -7.04 -2.97
CA PRO A 74 -13.49 -6.70 -2.75
C PRO A 74 -13.26 -5.20 -2.92
N PHE A 75 -12.29 -4.66 -2.21
CA PHE A 75 -11.82 -3.29 -2.42
C PHE A 75 -10.85 -3.25 -3.60
N ASN A 76 -10.83 -2.14 -4.35
CA ASN A 76 -9.74 -1.91 -5.29
C ASN A 76 -8.41 -1.64 -4.53
N LEU A 77 -7.30 -1.66 -5.24
CA LEU A 77 -5.96 -1.52 -4.65
C LEU A 77 -5.81 -0.23 -3.82
N ALA A 78 -6.09 0.93 -4.41
CA ALA A 78 -5.92 2.22 -3.73
C ALA A 78 -6.82 2.34 -2.48
N GLU A 79 -8.07 1.86 -2.54
CA GLU A 79 -8.97 1.83 -1.38
C GLU A 79 -8.46 0.89 -0.29
N SER A 80 -7.90 -0.26 -0.66
CA SER A 80 -7.31 -1.21 0.27
C SER A 80 -6.10 -0.62 1.00
N GLN A 81 -5.21 0.05 0.27
CA GLN A 81 -4.07 0.77 0.84
C GLN A 81 -4.52 1.92 1.74
N ARG A 82 -5.54 2.69 1.32
CA ARG A 82 -6.11 3.79 2.11
C ARG A 82 -6.61 3.29 3.46
N ARG A 83 -7.34 2.18 3.49
CA ARG A 83 -7.82 1.55 4.74
C ARG A 83 -6.66 1.04 5.59
N MET A 84 -5.74 0.30 4.97
CA MET A 84 -4.63 -0.34 5.66
C MET A 84 -3.72 0.67 6.40
N TYR A 85 -3.40 1.78 5.74
CA TYR A 85 -2.55 2.84 6.28
C TYR A 85 -3.34 3.94 7.01
N GLY A 86 -4.68 3.87 7.02
CA GLY A 86 -5.53 4.92 7.57
C GLY A 86 -5.30 6.27 6.88
N LEU A 87 -5.19 6.29 5.55
CA LEU A 87 -4.93 7.50 4.78
C LEU A 87 -6.25 8.20 4.38
N VAL A 88 -6.19 9.51 4.19
CA VAL A 88 -7.27 10.34 3.65
C VAL A 88 -6.76 11.17 2.49
N GLU A 89 -7.62 11.39 1.50
CA GLU A 89 -7.31 12.26 0.36
C GLU A 89 -7.37 13.72 0.77
N THR A 90 -6.39 14.51 0.33
CA THR A 90 -6.39 15.97 0.50
C THR A 90 -6.86 16.65 -0.79
N PRO A 91 -7.24 17.93 -0.77
CA PRO A 91 -7.52 18.67 -2.00
C PRO A 91 -6.26 18.97 -2.83
N ARG A 92 -5.06 18.65 -2.33
CA ARG A 92 -3.79 18.93 -3.01
C ARG A 92 -3.51 17.84 -4.03
N MET A 93 -3.53 18.21 -5.30
CA MET A 93 -3.29 17.31 -6.42
C MET A 93 -2.42 17.96 -7.49
N PHE A 94 -1.76 17.13 -8.29
CA PHE A 94 -0.98 17.57 -9.44
C PHE A 94 -1.03 16.53 -10.57
N LYS A 95 -0.75 16.99 -11.79
CA LYS A 95 -0.71 16.15 -12.99
C LYS A 95 0.66 16.22 -13.62
N GLY A 96 1.02 15.18 -14.35
CA GLY A 96 2.31 15.13 -15.03
C GLY A 96 2.52 13.84 -15.79
N LYS A 97 3.79 13.53 -16.07
CA LYS A 97 4.20 12.23 -16.60
C LYS A 97 4.96 11.45 -15.56
N ALA A 98 4.55 10.20 -15.37
CA ALA A 98 5.22 9.25 -14.50
C ALA A 98 6.01 8.26 -15.37
N SER A 99 7.19 7.90 -14.90
CA SER A 99 7.95 6.76 -15.41
C SER A 99 8.29 5.83 -14.25
N TRP A 100 9.24 4.92 -14.43
CA TRP A 100 9.70 4.04 -13.36
C TRP A 100 11.20 3.77 -13.42
N TYR A 101 11.79 3.46 -12.26
CA TYR A 101 13.22 3.17 -12.14
C TYR A 101 13.57 1.81 -12.72
N GLY A 102 14.46 1.79 -13.71
CA GLY A 102 14.98 0.55 -14.28
C GLY A 102 15.62 -0.40 -13.24
N PRO A 103 15.70 -1.70 -13.54
CA PRO A 103 16.14 -2.73 -12.59
C PRO A 103 17.56 -2.50 -12.04
N GLN A 104 18.42 -1.78 -12.78
CA GLN A 104 19.80 -1.47 -12.38
C GLN A 104 19.94 -0.63 -11.11
N PHE A 105 18.86 0.02 -10.67
CA PHE A 105 18.85 0.80 -9.44
C PHE A 105 18.63 -0.06 -8.20
N HIS A 106 18.07 -1.26 -8.34
CA HIS A 106 17.74 -2.13 -7.19
C HIS A 106 18.98 -2.38 -6.32
N GLY A 107 18.81 -2.27 -5.01
CA GLY A 107 19.90 -2.45 -4.03
C GLY A 107 20.77 -1.21 -3.80
N ARG A 108 20.56 -0.12 -4.56
CA ARG A 108 21.24 1.17 -4.31
C ARG A 108 20.53 1.98 -3.24
N LEU A 109 21.24 2.89 -2.60
CA LEU A 109 20.64 3.84 -1.65
C LEU A 109 19.77 4.87 -2.37
N THR A 110 18.62 5.18 -1.78
CA THR A 110 17.78 6.33 -2.13
C THR A 110 18.27 7.59 -1.41
N ALA A 111 17.68 8.73 -1.74
CA ALA A 111 17.93 10.00 -1.05
C ALA A 111 17.48 10.04 0.43
N THR A 112 16.66 9.10 0.90
CA THR A 112 16.39 8.92 2.34
C THR A 112 17.44 8.07 3.05
N GLY A 113 18.36 7.45 2.32
CA GLY A 113 19.32 6.47 2.84
C GLY A 113 18.75 5.04 2.95
N GLU A 114 17.51 4.82 2.52
CA GLU A 114 16.93 3.47 2.41
C GLU A 114 17.51 2.74 1.19
N THR A 115 17.65 1.42 1.27
CA THR A 115 17.95 0.61 0.07
C THR A 115 16.74 0.56 -0.84
N TYR A 116 16.88 1.02 -2.08
CA TYR A 116 15.83 0.94 -3.09
C TYR A 116 15.47 -0.52 -3.39
N ASN A 117 14.22 -0.85 -3.10
CA ASN A 117 13.61 -2.11 -3.43
C ASN A 117 12.58 -1.91 -4.55
N GLN A 118 12.84 -2.50 -5.73
CA GLN A 118 11.93 -2.40 -6.88
C GLN A 118 10.57 -3.07 -6.64
N HIS A 119 10.49 -3.93 -5.62
CA HIS A 119 9.30 -4.67 -5.20
C HIS A 119 8.46 -3.92 -4.17
N GLU A 120 8.90 -2.75 -3.69
CA GLU A 120 8.14 -1.91 -2.77
C GLU A 120 7.28 -0.89 -3.50
N LEU A 121 6.26 -0.34 -2.83
CA LEU A 121 5.38 0.68 -3.39
C LEU A 121 5.89 2.09 -3.08
N THR A 122 6.99 2.47 -3.73
CA THR A 122 7.66 3.76 -3.53
C THR A 122 7.78 4.57 -4.82
N ALA A 123 8.15 5.84 -4.68
CA ALA A 123 8.46 6.71 -5.80
C ALA A 123 9.48 7.80 -5.44
N ALA A 124 10.09 8.39 -6.47
CA ALA A 124 10.79 9.65 -6.37
C ALA A 124 9.97 10.82 -6.85
N HIS A 125 10.19 11.95 -6.18
CA HIS A 125 9.72 13.25 -6.59
C HIS A 125 10.83 14.31 -6.38
N PRO A 126 10.94 15.36 -7.23
CA PRO A 126 12.03 16.33 -7.14
C PRO A 126 12.09 17.08 -5.80
N SER A 127 10.93 17.41 -5.23
CA SER A 127 10.85 18.32 -4.08
C SER A 127 9.80 17.97 -3.01
N LEU A 128 9.03 16.89 -3.16
CA LEU A 128 8.03 16.56 -2.15
C LEU A 128 8.76 16.11 -0.87
N PRO A 129 8.23 16.44 0.32
CA PRO A 129 8.77 15.94 1.57
C PRO A 129 8.86 14.41 1.55
N PHE A 130 9.93 13.86 2.11
CA PHE A 130 10.02 12.41 2.27
C PHE A 130 8.88 11.90 3.15
N ASN A 131 8.46 10.66 2.93
CA ASN A 131 7.31 10.03 3.56
C ASN A 131 5.95 10.66 3.20
N THR A 132 5.90 11.55 2.21
CA THR A 132 4.63 11.91 1.57
C THR A 132 4.04 10.67 0.89
N TYR A 133 2.76 10.40 1.14
CA TYR A 133 2.01 9.38 0.40
C TYR A 133 1.26 10.03 -0.75
N LEU A 134 1.30 9.40 -1.92
CA LEU A 134 0.59 9.85 -3.12
C LEU A 134 -0.32 8.74 -3.62
N LYS A 135 -1.62 9.02 -3.81
CA LYS A 135 -2.48 8.20 -4.66
C LYS A 135 -2.24 8.60 -6.11
N VAL A 136 -1.55 7.77 -6.86
CA VAL A 136 -1.19 7.98 -8.26
C VAL A 136 -2.18 7.24 -9.15
N ARG A 137 -2.89 7.97 -10.01
CA ARG A 137 -3.82 7.43 -11.00
C ARG A 137 -3.23 7.56 -12.40
N ASN A 138 -3.13 6.46 -13.13
CA ASN A 138 -2.80 6.48 -14.55
C ASN A 138 -4.03 6.95 -15.36
N LEU A 139 -3.88 8.06 -16.08
CA LEU A 139 -5.00 8.69 -16.81
C LEU A 139 -5.41 7.91 -18.07
N LYS A 140 -4.62 6.93 -18.51
CA LYS A 140 -4.95 6.11 -19.68
C LYS A 140 -5.93 4.98 -19.38
N ASN A 141 -5.96 4.46 -18.16
CA ASN A 141 -6.77 3.30 -17.77
C ASN A 141 -7.59 3.50 -16.49
N GLY A 142 -7.28 4.54 -15.69
CA GLY A 142 -7.95 4.82 -14.42
C GLY A 142 -7.40 4.04 -13.22
N ASP A 143 -6.42 3.15 -13.43
CA ASP A 143 -5.82 2.36 -12.35
C ASP A 143 -5.06 3.27 -11.38
N SER A 144 -5.13 2.94 -10.10
CA SER A 144 -4.54 3.76 -9.04
C SER A 144 -3.77 2.92 -8.02
N VAL A 145 -2.64 3.46 -7.58
CA VAL A 145 -1.80 2.90 -6.51
C VAL A 145 -1.39 4.01 -5.56
N ILE A 146 -1.28 3.70 -4.27
CA ILE A 146 -0.67 4.60 -3.28
C ILE A 146 0.81 4.26 -3.15
N VAL A 147 1.68 5.28 -3.24
CA VAL A 147 3.13 5.14 -3.08
C VAL A 147 3.65 6.09 -2.02
N ARG A 148 4.77 5.72 -1.38
CA ARG A 148 5.52 6.60 -0.47
C ARG A 148 6.71 7.24 -1.18
N ILE A 149 6.90 8.55 -1.00
CA ILE A 149 8.09 9.25 -1.50
C ILE A 149 9.28 8.92 -0.60
N ASN A 150 10.28 8.22 -1.16
CA ASN A 150 11.52 7.89 -0.46
C ASN A 150 12.80 8.22 -1.25
N ASP A 151 12.66 8.84 -2.42
CA ASP A 151 13.81 9.19 -3.25
C ASP A 151 13.61 10.53 -3.98
N ARG A 152 14.66 11.00 -4.66
CA ARG A 152 14.71 12.25 -5.42
C ARG A 152 14.86 12.00 -6.92
N GLY A 153 14.25 12.89 -7.69
CA GLY A 153 14.12 12.79 -9.14
C GLY A 153 12.65 12.70 -9.55
N PRO A 154 12.34 12.51 -10.84
CA PRO A 154 13.27 12.52 -11.97
C PRO A 154 13.89 13.90 -12.19
N PHE A 155 15.17 13.94 -12.55
CA PHE A 155 15.86 15.17 -12.98
C PHE A 155 15.83 15.36 -14.51
N ILE A 156 14.88 14.72 -15.18
CA ILE A 156 14.70 14.83 -16.63
C ILE A 156 13.52 15.77 -16.89
N PRO A 157 13.69 16.81 -17.72
CA PRO A 157 12.62 17.73 -18.09
C PRO A 157 11.37 17.00 -18.59
N GLY A 158 10.20 17.41 -18.10
CA GLY A 158 8.90 16.85 -18.52
C GLY A 158 8.50 15.53 -17.86
N ARG A 159 9.29 14.98 -16.93
CA ARG A 159 8.87 13.91 -16.01
C ARG A 159 8.71 14.49 -14.60
N ASN A 160 7.70 14.02 -13.88
CA ASN A 160 7.38 14.56 -12.55
C ASN A 160 7.50 13.51 -11.44
N LEU A 161 7.46 12.23 -11.80
CA LEU A 161 7.41 11.13 -10.85
C LEU A 161 8.10 9.91 -11.45
N ASP A 162 8.98 9.26 -10.68
CA ASP A 162 9.56 7.97 -11.03
C ASP A 162 9.08 6.94 -10.00
N LEU A 163 8.23 6.02 -10.44
CA LEU A 163 7.68 4.94 -9.62
C LEU A 163 8.71 3.83 -9.43
N SER A 164 8.56 3.05 -8.36
CA SER A 164 9.14 1.71 -8.33
C SER A 164 8.55 0.84 -9.43
N ARG A 165 9.24 -0.25 -9.77
CA ARG A 165 8.75 -1.22 -10.75
C ARG A 165 7.40 -1.82 -10.34
N GLU A 166 7.24 -2.19 -9.06
CA GLU A 166 6.00 -2.77 -8.56
C GLU A 166 4.84 -1.77 -8.59
N ALA A 167 5.06 -0.50 -8.24
CA ALA A 167 4.04 0.53 -8.37
C ALA A 167 3.64 0.76 -9.84
N ALA A 168 4.60 0.72 -10.77
CA ALA A 168 4.33 0.81 -12.21
C ALA A 168 3.51 -0.39 -12.72
N ARG A 169 3.73 -1.60 -12.19
CA ARG A 169 2.90 -2.77 -12.48
C ARG A 169 1.47 -2.58 -12.03
N CYS A 170 1.27 -2.08 -10.80
CA CYS A 170 -0.06 -1.86 -10.23
C CYS A 170 -0.95 -0.94 -11.07
N ILE A 171 -0.36 0.00 -11.82
CA ILE A 171 -1.11 0.92 -12.70
C ILE A 171 -0.96 0.60 -14.20
N ASN A 172 -0.47 -0.60 -14.52
CA ASN A 172 -0.23 -1.09 -15.89
C ASN A 172 0.67 -0.18 -16.75
N SER A 173 1.69 0.43 -16.14
CA SER A 173 2.66 1.29 -16.83
C SER A 173 4.05 0.67 -17.01
N GLU A 174 4.37 -0.48 -16.37
CA GLU A 174 5.70 -1.11 -16.47
C GLU A 174 6.17 -1.27 -17.93
N LYS A 175 5.33 -1.89 -18.78
CA LYS A 175 5.64 -2.13 -20.20
C LYS A 175 5.46 -0.89 -21.08
N VAL A 176 4.55 0.01 -20.71
CA VAL A 176 4.29 1.25 -21.45
C VAL A 176 5.41 2.28 -21.23
N GLY A 177 6.11 2.19 -20.09
CA GLY A 177 7.17 3.09 -19.68
C GLY A 177 6.62 4.38 -19.11
N VAL A 178 6.30 5.34 -19.97
CA VAL A 178 5.88 6.69 -19.55
C VAL A 178 4.38 6.88 -19.76
N VAL A 179 3.68 7.29 -18.70
CA VAL A 179 2.22 7.51 -18.71
C VAL A 179 1.84 8.87 -18.13
N PRO A 180 0.78 9.52 -18.65
CA PRO A 180 0.17 10.65 -17.97
C PRO A 180 -0.50 10.20 -16.68
N PHE A 181 -0.32 10.95 -15.60
CA PHE A 181 -0.92 10.65 -14.30
C PHE A 181 -1.57 11.87 -13.66
N GLU A 182 -2.41 11.59 -12.68
CA GLU A 182 -2.86 12.52 -11.66
C GLU A 182 -2.50 11.94 -10.30
N ALA A 183 -1.86 12.73 -9.42
CA ALA A 183 -1.56 12.33 -8.06
C ALA A 183 -2.28 13.21 -7.06
N VAL A 184 -2.87 12.58 -6.04
CA VAL A 184 -3.46 13.23 -4.87
C VAL A 184 -2.53 13.00 -3.69
N ILE A 185 -2.20 14.06 -2.96
CA ILE A 185 -1.45 13.95 -1.70
C ILE A 185 -2.36 13.34 -0.65
N MET A 186 -1.87 12.31 0.01
CA MET A 186 -2.57 11.59 1.08
C MET A 186 -2.00 12.01 2.44
N GLU A 187 -2.86 12.12 3.44
CA GLU A 187 -2.48 12.38 4.83
C GLU A 187 -2.92 11.21 5.71
N SER A 188 -2.14 10.90 6.74
CA SER A 188 -2.65 10.11 7.86
C SER A 188 -3.28 11.09 8.85
N PRO A 189 -4.54 10.89 9.29
CA PRO A 189 -5.13 11.71 10.33
C PRO A 189 -4.21 11.75 11.55
N PRO A 190 -4.12 12.88 12.26
CA PRO A 190 -3.43 12.93 13.53
C PRO A 190 -3.93 11.80 14.42
N ARG A 191 -3.04 10.92 14.88
CA ARG A 191 -3.40 9.87 15.83
C ARG A 191 -3.74 10.55 17.17
N PHE A 192 -5.01 10.85 17.42
CA PHE A 192 -5.48 11.42 18.69
C PHE A 192 -5.44 10.44 19.88
N HIS A 193 -4.67 9.35 19.82
CA HIS A 193 -4.60 8.33 20.88
C HIS A 193 -3.17 7.83 21.09
N GLN A 194 -2.38 8.61 21.84
CA GLN A 194 -1.23 8.10 22.60
C GLN A 194 -0.71 9.10 23.67
N TYR A 195 -1.21 10.33 23.73
CA TYR A 195 -0.79 11.32 24.74
C TYR A 195 -1.51 11.24 26.09
N LEU A 196 -2.67 10.59 26.21
CA LEU A 196 -3.47 10.61 27.45
C LEU A 196 -3.29 9.39 28.37
N VAL A 197 -2.47 8.40 28.01
CA VAL A 197 -2.26 7.19 28.85
C VAL A 197 -0.91 7.22 29.60
N ARG A 198 -0.17 8.34 29.56
CA ARG A 198 1.13 8.47 30.25
C ARG A 198 1.15 9.42 31.45
N ASN A 199 0.03 10.05 31.79
CA ASN A 199 -0.03 11.04 32.89
C ASN A 199 -1.02 10.68 34.01
N GLU A 200 -1.50 9.43 34.07
CA GLU A 200 -2.19 8.91 35.25
C GLU A 200 -1.51 7.60 35.68
N GLY A 201 -0.46 7.75 36.49
CA GLY A 201 0.32 6.66 37.06
C GLY A 201 1.35 7.20 38.04
#